data_AF-A0A4Y7LXN5-F1
#
_entry.id   AF-A0A4Y7LXN5-F1
#
_cell.length_a   1.000
_cell.length_b   1.000
_cell.length_c   1.000
_cell.angle_alpha   90.00
_cell.angle_beta   90.00
_cell.angle_gamma   90.00
#
_symmetry.space_group_name_H-M   'P 1'
#
loop_
_entity.id
_entity.type
_entity.pdbx_description
1 polymer ?
#
loop_
_entity_poly.entity_id
_entity_poly.type
_entity_poly.pdbx_seq_one_letter_code
_entity_poly.pdbx_strand_id
1 'polypeptide(L)'
;MENSGNHLDVETKSERSETVDLNDNTLQVDISDALSEREKVKFTVHTKTTLKDFVKQDFSVVRQHEEFIWLHDRFEENESYAGYIIPPPPPRPDFDSSREKLQKLGEGEGSMTAEEFKKMKQELEAEYLATFKKTVAMHEVFLCRLANHPIFRSDTNFRVFLEYEQDLSVRGKNKKEKLETFLRSFSKTTDEILLGSTQKDVDDFFDKEKNFLLDYHSLLKDATLRADKMTKAHKDVADHFIKISSCLLEMATADTNQLERFATKAADIFEKARKIENRVSTDEDLKLSDTLRYYVRDTTAAKNLLYRRLRCLADYEAANRALERARAKNKDVHAAEWSQHQACEKFEQMSAKGKEELTDFKVRRVAAIKKNLVELCELELKHANVMTPFFPTVLT
;
A
#
# COMPACT_ATOMS: atom_id res chain seq x y z
N MET A 1 1.78 -17.99 -65.82
CA MET A 1 1.00 -18.20 -64.59
C MET A 1 1.88 -19.01 -63.66
N GLU A 2 2.68 -18.29 -62.88
CA GLU A 2 3.34 -18.83 -61.69
C GLU A 2 2.27 -19.08 -60.64
N ASN A 3 2.33 -20.21 -59.94
CA ASN A 3 1.92 -20.21 -58.55
C ASN A 3 2.67 -21.27 -57.75
N SER A 4 3.39 -20.75 -56.77
CA SER A 4 4.12 -21.44 -55.72
C SER A 4 3.15 -21.99 -54.67
N GLY A 5 3.38 -23.22 -54.22
CA GLY A 5 2.68 -23.82 -53.08
C GLY A 5 3.70 -24.40 -52.11
N ASN A 6 4.12 -23.58 -51.14
CA ASN A 6 4.89 -24.00 -49.96
C ASN A 6 3.98 -24.83 -49.04
N HIS A 7 4.34 -26.10 -48.81
CA HIS A 7 3.83 -26.90 -47.70
C HIS A 7 4.91 -26.92 -46.62
N LEU A 8 4.62 -26.31 -45.47
CA LEU A 8 5.51 -26.26 -44.31
C LEU A 8 5.26 -27.49 -43.43
N ASP A 9 6.31 -28.26 -43.22
CA ASP A 9 6.37 -29.43 -42.33
C ASP A 9 6.11 -29.03 -40.87
N VAL A 10 5.27 -29.81 -40.20
CA VAL A 10 4.97 -29.74 -38.77
C VAL A 10 6.00 -30.57 -38.01
N GLU A 11 7.01 -29.92 -37.42
CA GLU A 11 7.87 -30.55 -36.40
C GLU A 11 7.23 -30.42 -35.01
N THR A 12 6.67 -31.53 -34.53
CA THR A 12 6.26 -31.74 -33.15
C THR A 12 7.47 -31.73 -32.23
N LYS A 13 7.67 -30.64 -31.48
CA LYS A 13 8.74 -30.52 -30.49
C LYS A 13 8.25 -31.05 -29.13
N SER A 14 8.82 -32.19 -28.75
CA SER A 14 8.71 -32.85 -27.45
C SER A 14 8.87 -31.86 -26.29
N GLU A 15 7.90 -31.88 -25.37
CA GLU A 15 7.98 -31.23 -24.06
C GLU A 15 9.21 -31.74 -23.32
N ARG A 16 10.09 -30.81 -22.94
CA ARG A 16 11.26 -31.09 -22.10
C ARG A 16 10.86 -30.71 -20.68
N SER A 17 10.77 -31.71 -19.82
CA SER A 17 10.45 -31.58 -18.39
C SER A 17 11.23 -30.44 -17.74
N GLU A 18 10.51 -29.46 -17.21
CA GLU A 18 11.08 -28.45 -16.33
C GLU A 18 11.55 -29.14 -15.05
N THR A 19 12.86 -29.15 -14.83
CA THR A 19 13.44 -29.51 -13.54
C THR A 19 13.01 -28.45 -12.52
N VAL A 20 12.12 -28.84 -11.61
CA VAL A 20 11.70 -28.04 -10.46
C VAL A 20 12.91 -27.90 -9.54
N ASP A 21 13.52 -26.71 -9.49
CA ASP A 21 14.46 -26.36 -8.43
C ASP A 21 13.68 -26.34 -7.10
N LEU A 22 13.86 -27.39 -6.29
CA LEU A 22 13.40 -27.43 -4.91
C LEU A 22 14.25 -26.45 -4.11
N ASN A 23 13.83 -25.18 -4.07
CA ASN A 23 14.35 -24.24 -3.09
C ASN A 23 13.92 -24.73 -1.70
N ASP A 24 14.84 -25.38 -0.97
CA ASP A 24 14.65 -25.93 0.38
C ASP A 24 14.40 -24.86 1.48
N ASN A 25 14.13 -23.61 1.10
CA ASN A 25 13.96 -22.52 2.04
C ASN A 25 12.98 -21.44 1.52
N THR A 26 11.71 -21.77 1.35
CA THR A 26 10.65 -20.86 0.91
C THR A 26 9.66 -20.58 2.03
N LEU A 27 9.14 -19.34 2.05
CA LEU A 27 8.02 -18.91 2.88
C LEU A 27 7.07 -18.10 1.99
N GLN A 28 5.96 -18.71 1.63
CA GLN A 28 4.89 -18.08 0.86
C GLN A 28 3.73 -17.78 1.80
N VAL A 29 3.26 -16.55 1.78
CA VAL A 29 2.14 -16.08 2.60
C VAL A 29 1.16 -15.35 1.70
N ASP A 30 -0.12 -15.67 1.80
CA ASP A 30 -1.21 -15.03 1.08
C ASP A 30 -2.46 -14.89 1.98
N ILE A 31 -3.41 -14.05 1.58
CA ILE A 31 -4.69 -13.95 2.26
C ILE A 31 -5.74 -14.71 1.44
N SER A 32 -5.92 -15.98 1.81
CA SER A 32 -6.83 -16.91 1.14
C SER A 32 -8.31 -16.53 1.23
N ASP A 33 -8.70 -15.87 2.33
CA ASP A 33 -10.07 -15.40 2.57
C ASP A 33 -10.07 -14.21 3.54
N ALA A 34 -11.15 -13.44 3.54
CA ALA A 34 -11.38 -12.43 4.56
C ALA A 34 -12.87 -12.24 4.83
N LEU A 35 -13.21 -11.96 6.09
CA LEU A 35 -14.56 -11.72 6.55
C LEU A 35 -14.66 -10.31 7.14
N SER A 36 -15.61 -9.52 6.67
CA SER A 36 -15.97 -8.26 7.33
C SER A 36 -17.12 -8.48 8.31
N GLU A 37 -16.87 -8.17 9.58
CA GLU A 37 -17.85 -8.10 10.65
C GLU A 37 -18.17 -6.63 10.98
N ARG A 38 -19.25 -6.36 11.74
CA ARG A 38 -19.75 -5.00 12.01
C ARG A 38 -18.68 -3.97 12.39
N GLU A 39 -17.62 -4.35 13.10
CA GLU A 39 -16.58 -3.41 13.54
C GLU A 39 -15.17 -3.81 13.12
N LYS A 40 -15.00 -4.97 12.47
CA LYS A 40 -13.69 -5.59 12.27
C LYS A 40 -13.60 -6.31 10.94
N VAL A 41 -12.38 -6.44 10.42
CA VAL A 41 -12.08 -7.38 9.34
C VAL A 41 -11.17 -8.45 9.88
N LYS A 42 -11.51 -9.71 9.57
CA LYS A 42 -10.73 -10.90 9.85
C LYS A 42 -10.14 -11.37 8.53
N PHE A 43 -8.83 -11.62 8.52
CA PHE A 43 -8.05 -12.08 7.39
C PHE A 43 -7.60 -13.51 7.65
N THR A 44 -7.93 -14.43 6.76
CA THR A 44 -7.43 -15.81 6.80
C THR A 44 -6.09 -15.83 6.10
N VAL A 45 -5.03 -15.71 6.90
CA VAL A 45 -3.64 -15.73 6.45
C VAL A 45 -3.24 -17.18 6.24
N HIS A 46 -2.97 -17.52 4.99
CA HIS A 46 -2.52 -18.84 4.58
C HIS A 46 -1.01 -18.82 4.36
N THR A 47 -0.33 -19.84 4.87
CA THR A 47 1.13 -19.96 4.84
C THR A 47 1.54 -21.31 4.27
N LYS A 48 2.41 -21.27 3.26
CA LYS A 48 3.11 -22.44 2.71
C LYS A 48 4.60 -22.27 2.88
N THR A 49 5.28 -23.24 3.49
CA THR A 49 6.70 -23.10 3.79
C THR A 49 7.47 -24.41 3.81
N THR A 50 8.74 -24.34 3.41
CA THR A 50 9.74 -25.40 3.62
C THR A 50 10.69 -25.10 4.78
N LEU A 51 10.48 -23.99 5.51
CA LEU A 51 11.26 -23.63 6.69
C LEU A 51 11.04 -24.64 7.83
N LYS A 52 12.14 -25.11 8.42
CA LYS A 52 12.13 -26.10 9.51
C LYS A 52 11.65 -25.54 10.85
N ASP A 53 11.61 -24.22 10.98
CA ASP A 53 11.21 -23.55 12.22
C ASP A 53 9.68 -23.54 12.43
N PHE A 54 8.91 -23.93 11.41
CA PHE A 54 7.45 -24.10 11.46
C PHE A 54 7.07 -25.55 11.74
N VAL A 55 6.00 -25.76 12.50
CA VAL A 55 5.47 -27.09 12.86
C VAL A 55 4.72 -27.70 11.67
N LYS A 56 3.96 -26.88 10.93
CA LYS A 56 3.20 -27.28 9.74
C LYS A 56 3.79 -26.62 8.50
N GLN A 57 3.67 -27.27 7.34
CA GLN A 57 4.17 -26.74 6.06
C GLN A 57 3.09 -26.03 5.24
N ASP A 58 1.81 -26.29 5.52
CA ASP A 58 0.64 -25.70 4.88
C ASP A 58 -0.46 -25.55 5.94
N PHE A 59 -0.83 -24.31 6.25
CA PHE A 59 -1.80 -23.99 7.30
C PHE A 59 -2.36 -22.57 7.14
N SER A 60 -3.47 -22.30 7.82
CA SER A 60 -4.08 -20.98 7.86
C SER A 60 -4.42 -20.56 9.28
N VAL A 61 -4.30 -19.27 9.56
CA VAL A 61 -4.74 -18.63 10.80
C VAL A 61 -5.58 -17.41 10.52
N VAL A 62 -6.43 -17.03 11.46
CA VAL A 62 -7.26 -15.84 11.34
C VAL A 62 -6.61 -14.68 12.09
N ARG A 63 -6.49 -13.53 11.43
CA ARG A 63 -5.90 -12.31 11.99
C ARG A 63 -6.80 -11.09 11.82
N GLN A 64 -6.73 -10.16 12.75
CA GLN A 64 -7.40 -8.87 12.75
C GLN A 64 -6.39 -7.76 12.46
N HIS A 65 -6.87 -6.63 11.94
CA HIS A 65 -6.02 -5.48 11.61
C HIS A 65 -5.08 -5.06 12.77
N GLU A 66 -5.56 -5.04 14.00
CA GLU A 66 -4.76 -4.72 15.19
C GLU A 66 -3.54 -5.64 15.38
N GLU A 67 -3.61 -6.90 14.95
CA GLU A 67 -2.48 -7.86 15.02
C GLU A 67 -1.39 -7.52 13.99
N PHE A 68 -1.77 -6.99 12.82
CA PHE A 68 -0.79 -6.48 11.84
C PHE A 68 -0.06 -5.26 12.38
N ILE A 69 -0.79 -4.37 13.07
CA ILE A 69 -0.18 -3.19 13.72
C ILE A 69 0.75 -3.61 14.84
N TRP A 70 0.34 -4.56 15.68
CA TRP A 70 1.21 -5.12 16.73
C TRP A 70 2.49 -5.70 16.15
N LEU A 71 2.38 -6.50 15.08
CA LEU A 71 3.55 -7.10 14.42
C LEU A 71 4.50 -6.02 13.89
N HIS A 72 3.96 -5.01 13.21
CA HIS A 72 4.76 -3.87 12.74
C HIS A 72 5.47 -3.15 13.89
N ASP A 73 4.77 -2.87 15.00
CA ASP A 73 5.35 -2.24 16.17
C ASP A 73 6.50 -3.08 16.76
N ARG A 74 6.37 -4.43 16.78
CA ARG A 74 7.45 -5.32 17.22
C ARG A 74 8.69 -5.20 16.33
N PHE A 75 8.53 -5.02 15.03
CA PHE A 75 9.65 -4.76 14.13
C PHE A 75 10.28 -3.38 14.38
N GLU A 76 9.47 -2.33 14.54
CA GLU A 76 9.99 -0.96 14.77
C GLU A 76 10.73 -0.81 16.10
N GLU A 77 10.28 -1.48 17.15
CA GLU A 77 10.88 -1.42 18.50
C GLU A 77 12.14 -2.29 18.64
N ASN A 78 12.39 -3.22 17.72
CA ASN A 78 13.54 -4.12 17.80
C ASN A 78 14.82 -3.46 17.26
N GLU A 79 15.80 -3.24 18.14
CA GLU A 79 17.08 -2.62 17.77
C GLU A 79 17.86 -3.40 16.70
N SER A 80 17.74 -4.73 16.66
CA SER A 80 18.39 -5.56 15.63
C SER A 80 17.88 -5.26 14.23
N TYR A 81 16.68 -4.67 14.10
CA TYR A 81 16.09 -4.27 12.82
C TYR A 81 16.24 -2.79 12.52
N ALA A 82 16.99 -2.05 13.34
CA ALA A 82 17.13 -0.61 13.20
C ALA A 82 17.80 -0.19 11.87
N GLY A 83 18.63 -1.08 11.29
CA GLY A 83 19.31 -0.91 9.99
C GLY A 83 18.48 -1.23 8.75
N TYR A 84 17.21 -1.62 8.90
CA TYR A 84 16.36 -2.07 7.79
C TYR A 84 15.18 -1.14 7.52
N ILE A 85 14.71 -1.10 6.26
CA ILE A 85 13.46 -0.40 5.90
C ILE A 85 12.30 -1.35 6.21
N ILE A 86 11.70 -1.14 7.39
CA ILE A 86 10.53 -1.91 7.83
C ILE A 86 9.35 -1.57 6.91
N PRO A 87 8.68 -2.57 6.29
CA PRO A 87 7.53 -2.32 5.44
C PRO A 87 6.44 -1.53 6.20
N PRO A 88 5.81 -0.51 5.59
CA PRO A 88 4.76 0.23 6.27
C PRO A 88 3.59 -0.71 6.57
N PRO A 89 2.90 -0.54 7.71
CA PRO A 89 1.79 -1.43 8.07
C PRO A 89 0.64 -1.25 7.07
N PRO A 90 -0.33 -2.16 6.93
CA PRO A 90 -1.51 -1.86 6.15
C PRO A 90 -2.30 -0.69 6.76
N PRO A 91 -3.04 0.12 5.97
CA PRO A 91 -3.92 1.14 6.53
C PRO A 91 -5.11 0.47 7.22
N ARG A 92 -5.73 1.21 8.15
CA ARG A 92 -6.96 0.76 8.80
C ARG A 92 -8.05 0.57 7.74
N PRO A 93 -8.73 -0.59 7.70
CA PRO A 93 -9.88 -0.75 6.85
C PRO A 93 -10.97 0.26 7.24
N ASP A 94 -11.51 0.98 6.27
CA ASP A 94 -12.62 1.93 6.44
C ASP A 94 -13.77 1.51 5.54
N PHE A 95 -14.88 1.12 6.17
CA PHE A 95 -16.12 0.71 5.50
C PHE A 95 -17.32 1.53 5.95
N ASP A 96 -17.11 2.59 6.75
CA ASP A 96 -18.21 3.30 7.41
C ASP A 96 -19.12 3.95 6.39
N SER A 97 -18.54 4.59 5.38
CA SER A 97 -19.31 5.20 4.28
C SER A 97 -20.14 4.17 3.50
N SER A 98 -19.55 3.03 3.13
CA SER A 98 -20.26 1.98 2.38
C SER A 98 -21.38 1.36 3.22
N ARG A 99 -21.16 1.16 4.52
CA ARG A 99 -22.17 0.64 5.45
C ARG A 99 -23.31 1.61 5.66
N GLU A 100 -23.00 2.89 5.85
CA GLU A 100 -24.02 3.94 5.99
C GLU A 100 -24.88 4.07 4.73
N LYS A 101 -24.27 4.03 3.54
CA LYS A 101 -25.00 4.04 2.26
C LYS A 101 -25.92 2.82 2.13
N LEU A 102 -25.44 1.62 2.46
CA LEU A 102 -26.24 0.39 2.41
C LEU A 102 -27.40 0.42 3.41
N GLN A 103 -27.17 0.96 4.62
CA GLN A 103 -28.22 1.12 5.62
C GLN A 103 -29.30 2.10 5.14
N LYS A 104 -28.90 3.29 4.67
CA LYS A 104 -29.84 4.29 4.13
C LYS A 104 -30.65 3.77 2.96
N LEU A 105 -30.02 2.96 2.09
CA LEU A 105 -30.73 2.33 0.99
C LEU A 105 -31.82 1.39 1.52
N GLY A 106 -31.53 0.57 2.53
CA GLY A 106 -32.50 -0.31 3.17
C GLY A 106 -33.66 0.44 3.84
N GLU A 107 -33.38 1.58 4.48
CA GLU A 107 -34.42 2.45 5.06
C GLU A 107 -35.34 3.06 3.99
N GLY A 108 -34.82 3.25 2.76
CA GLY A 108 -35.54 3.79 1.60
C GLY A 108 -36.23 2.76 0.70
N GLU A 109 -36.20 1.46 1.04
CA GLU A 109 -36.71 0.39 0.17
C GLU A 109 -38.17 0.61 -0.27
N GLY A 110 -39.02 1.13 0.62
CA GLY A 110 -40.43 1.40 0.32
C GLY A 110 -40.72 2.65 -0.52
N SER A 111 -39.70 3.45 -0.85
CA SER A 111 -39.85 4.73 -1.59
C SER A 111 -39.45 4.66 -3.06
N MET A 112 -38.97 3.50 -3.52
CA MET A 112 -38.48 3.29 -4.88
C MET A 112 -39.01 1.97 -5.46
N THR A 113 -38.89 1.79 -6.77
CA THR A 113 -39.26 0.53 -7.41
C THR A 113 -38.30 -0.60 -7.02
N ALA A 114 -38.77 -1.85 -7.08
CA ALA A 114 -37.93 -3.02 -6.80
C ALA A 114 -36.71 -3.12 -7.73
N GLU A 115 -36.86 -2.64 -8.97
CA GLU A 115 -35.79 -2.63 -9.98
C GLU A 115 -34.71 -1.59 -9.64
N GLU A 116 -35.12 -0.38 -9.26
CA GLU A 116 -34.21 0.69 -8.81
C GLU A 116 -33.48 0.29 -7.53
N PHE A 117 -34.19 -0.26 -6.55
CA PHE A 117 -33.60 -0.75 -5.30
C PHE A 117 -32.53 -1.81 -5.58
N LYS A 118 -32.85 -2.81 -6.41
CA LYS A 118 -31.91 -3.86 -6.79
C LYS A 118 -30.67 -3.29 -7.49
N LYS A 119 -30.85 -2.33 -8.39
CA LYS A 119 -29.74 -1.68 -9.11
C LYS A 119 -28.83 -0.90 -8.16
N MET A 120 -29.39 -0.05 -7.29
CA MET A 120 -28.63 0.73 -6.31
C MET A 120 -27.89 -0.17 -5.32
N LYS A 121 -28.56 -1.25 -4.86
CA LYS A 121 -27.96 -2.22 -3.96
C LYS A 121 -26.74 -2.89 -4.60
N GLN A 122 -26.86 -3.33 -5.85
CA GLN A 122 -25.75 -3.93 -6.59
C GLN A 122 -24.57 -2.95 -6.79
N GLU A 123 -24.84 -1.68 -7.08
CA GLU A 123 -23.80 -0.64 -7.21
C GLU A 123 -23.05 -0.44 -5.87
N LEU A 124 -23.76 -0.36 -4.75
CA LEU A 124 -23.15 -0.23 -3.42
C LEU A 124 -22.37 -1.48 -2.98
N GLU A 125 -22.90 -2.67 -3.26
CA GLU A 125 -22.20 -3.94 -2.99
C GLU A 125 -20.89 -4.04 -3.79
N ALA A 126 -20.89 -3.54 -5.03
CA ALA A 126 -19.68 -3.48 -5.85
C ALA A 126 -18.64 -2.48 -5.30
N GLU A 127 -19.06 -1.28 -4.87
CA GLU A 127 -18.18 -0.29 -4.22
C GLU A 127 -17.56 -0.86 -2.93
N TYR A 128 -18.39 -1.52 -2.12
CA TYR A 128 -17.96 -2.20 -0.90
C TYR A 128 -16.93 -3.29 -1.21
N LEU A 129 -17.22 -4.17 -2.18
CA LEU A 129 -16.33 -5.25 -2.58
C LEU A 129 -14.99 -4.75 -3.13
N ALA A 130 -14.99 -3.62 -3.86
CA ALA A 130 -13.76 -3.00 -4.34
C ALA A 130 -12.87 -2.52 -3.18
N THR A 131 -13.46 -1.80 -2.23
CA THR A 131 -12.76 -1.36 -0.99
C THR A 131 -12.26 -2.55 -0.17
N PHE A 132 -13.05 -3.63 -0.12
CA PHE A 132 -12.70 -4.85 0.58
C PHE A 132 -11.48 -5.56 -0.05
N LYS A 133 -11.51 -5.77 -1.37
CA LYS A 133 -10.39 -6.35 -2.12
C LYS A 133 -9.11 -5.53 -1.99
N LYS A 134 -9.23 -4.20 -2.07
CA LYS A 134 -8.12 -3.26 -1.84
C LYS A 134 -7.53 -3.43 -0.44
N THR A 135 -8.38 -3.51 0.58
CA THR A 135 -7.95 -3.76 1.96
C THR A 135 -7.17 -5.07 2.07
N VAL A 136 -7.70 -6.16 1.53
CA VAL A 136 -7.04 -7.47 1.53
C VAL A 136 -5.68 -7.41 0.84
N ALA A 137 -5.62 -6.85 -0.36
CA ALA A 137 -4.38 -6.70 -1.12
C ALA A 137 -3.30 -5.93 -0.34
N MET A 138 -3.68 -4.85 0.37
CA MET A 138 -2.72 -4.08 1.17
C MET A 138 -2.18 -4.85 2.38
N HIS A 139 -3.01 -5.68 3.02
CA HIS A 139 -2.57 -6.54 4.13
C HIS A 139 -1.67 -7.66 3.62
N GLU A 140 -2.01 -8.26 2.49
CA GLU A 140 -1.20 -9.30 1.85
C GLU A 140 0.17 -8.76 1.43
N VAL A 141 0.23 -7.59 0.77
CA VAL A 141 1.49 -6.96 0.36
C VAL A 141 2.43 -6.75 1.55
N PHE A 142 1.89 -6.35 2.71
CA PHE A 142 2.69 -6.21 3.93
C PHE A 142 3.31 -7.56 4.36
N LEU A 143 2.52 -8.63 4.40
CA LEU A 143 3.01 -9.98 4.77
C LEU A 143 4.00 -10.52 3.75
N CYS A 144 3.71 -10.38 2.46
CA CYS A 144 4.61 -10.75 1.36
C CYS A 144 5.95 -10.03 1.46
N ARG A 145 5.97 -8.77 1.87
CA ARG A 145 7.23 -8.03 2.07
C ARG A 145 8.05 -8.58 3.23
N LEU A 146 7.41 -8.99 4.32
CA LEU A 146 8.11 -9.61 5.45
C LEU A 146 8.61 -11.02 5.08
N ALA A 147 7.78 -11.83 4.43
CA ALA A 147 8.10 -13.21 4.03
C ALA A 147 9.22 -13.29 2.98
N ASN A 148 9.26 -12.33 2.05
CA ASN A 148 10.32 -12.27 1.04
C ASN A 148 11.62 -11.63 1.54
N HIS A 149 11.61 -10.97 2.70
CA HIS A 149 12.82 -10.34 3.23
C HIS A 149 13.69 -11.37 3.95
N PRO A 150 14.99 -11.54 3.60
CA PRO A 150 15.84 -12.60 4.13
C PRO A 150 15.96 -12.64 5.66
N ILE A 151 15.81 -11.49 6.31
CA ILE A 151 15.92 -11.37 7.77
C ILE A 151 14.56 -11.45 8.46
N PHE A 152 13.51 -10.81 7.90
CA PHE A 152 12.22 -10.71 8.60
C PHE A 152 11.44 -12.02 8.55
N ARG A 153 11.65 -12.84 7.50
CA ARG A 153 11.03 -14.16 7.36
C ARG A 153 11.39 -15.14 8.49
N SER A 154 12.48 -14.90 9.20
CA SER A 154 12.96 -15.72 10.32
C SER A 154 12.63 -15.10 11.68
N ASP A 155 11.87 -14.00 11.72
CA ASP A 155 11.51 -13.33 12.97
C ASP A 155 10.55 -14.19 13.81
N THR A 156 10.79 -14.21 15.13
CA THR A 156 9.99 -15.02 16.06
C THR A 156 8.56 -14.50 16.19
N ASN A 157 8.34 -13.18 16.24
CA ASN A 157 6.99 -12.62 16.32
C ASN A 157 6.23 -12.82 15.01
N PHE A 158 6.93 -12.75 13.87
CA PHE A 158 6.32 -13.04 12.58
C PHE A 158 5.88 -14.51 12.48
N ARG A 159 6.72 -15.45 12.92
CA ARG A 159 6.32 -16.87 13.02
C ARG A 159 5.11 -17.07 13.93
N VAL A 160 5.10 -16.45 15.12
CA VAL A 160 3.94 -16.49 16.03
C VAL A 160 2.70 -15.91 15.35
N PHE A 161 2.85 -14.79 14.64
CA PHE A 161 1.77 -14.19 13.86
C PHE A 161 1.25 -15.13 12.78
N LEU A 162 2.09 -15.93 12.13
CA LEU A 162 1.62 -16.86 11.09
C LEU A 162 1.02 -18.14 11.70
N GLU A 163 1.59 -18.69 12.77
CA GLU A 163 1.33 -20.07 13.19
C GLU A 163 0.39 -20.22 14.40
N TYR A 164 0.26 -19.19 15.23
CA TYR A 164 -0.56 -19.30 16.44
C TYR A 164 -2.07 -19.38 16.12
N GLU A 165 -2.71 -20.52 16.36
CA GLU A 165 -4.09 -20.78 15.90
C GLU A 165 -5.15 -19.91 16.59
N GLN A 166 -4.88 -19.41 17.79
CA GLN A 166 -5.82 -18.57 18.54
C GLN A 166 -5.61 -17.08 18.25
N ASP A 167 -6.51 -16.24 18.78
CA ASP A 167 -6.35 -14.78 18.76
C ASP A 167 -5.12 -14.41 19.59
N LEU A 168 -4.22 -13.58 19.04
CA LEU A 168 -3.02 -13.12 19.77
C LEU A 168 -3.37 -12.25 20.98
N SER A 169 -4.66 -11.93 21.19
CA SER A 169 -5.20 -11.14 22.28
C SER A 169 -4.50 -9.80 22.43
N VAL A 170 -4.08 -9.24 21.29
CA VAL A 170 -3.44 -7.93 21.23
C VAL A 170 -4.51 -6.89 21.56
N ARG A 171 -4.39 -6.27 22.73
CA ARG A 171 -5.30 -5.19 23.09
C ARG A 171 -5.09 -4.04 22.13
N GLY A 172 -6.18 -3.55 21.52
CA GLY A 172 -6.13 -2.31 20.76
C GLY A 172 -5.54 -1.17 21.61
N LYS A 173 -4.67 -0.35 21.02
CA LYS A 173 -4.05 0.80 21.71
C LYS A 173 -5.15 1.69 22.30
N ASN A 174 -5.14 1.88 23.62
CA ASN A 174 -6.10 2.75 24.29
C ASN A 174 -5.81 4.23 23.94
N LYS A 175 -6.72 5.16 24.28
CA LYS A 175 -6.52 6.60 23.98
C LYS A 175 -5.20 7.17 24.56
N LYS A 176 -4.74 6.65 25.70
CA LYS A 176 -3.49 7.07 26.36
C LYS A 176 -2.24 6.55 25.64
N GLU A 177 -2.24 5.30 25.18
CA GLU A 177 -1.17 4.68 24.38
C GLU A 177 -1.08 5.29 22.99
N LYS A 178 -2.24 5.66 22.40
CA LYS A 178 -2.27 6.47 21.17
C LYS A 178 -1.68 7.86 21.40
N LEU A 179 -1.98 8.50 22.53
CA LEU A 179 -1.38 9.77 22.92
C LEU A 179 0.12 9.63 23.19
N GLU A 180 0.56 8.54 23.82
CA GLU A 180 1.98 8.25 24.04
C GLU A 180 2.71 8.02 22.71
N THR A 181 2.12 7.27 21.79
CA THR A 181 2.65 7.08 20.44
C THR A 181 2.79 8.43 19.74
N PHE A 182 1.76 9.28 19.85
CA PHE A 182 1.79 10.65 19.34
C PHE A 182 2.90 11.49 20.01
N LEU A 183 3.04 11.45 21.34
CA LEU A 183 4.10 12.15 22.06
C LEU A 183 5.49 11.64 21.66
N ARG A 184 5.68 10.33 21.47
CA ARG A 184 6.92 9.76 20.93
C ARG A 184 7.18 10.26 19.51
N SER A 185 6.17 10.33 18.65
CA SER A 185 6.31 10.91 17.30
C SER A 185 6.70 12.39 17.34
N PHE A 186 6.14 13.17 18.27
CA PHE A 186 6.52 14.58 18.48
C PHE A 186 7.95 14.72 19.01
N SER A 187 8.33 13.95 20.03
CA SER A 187 9.70 13.91 20.56
C SER A 187 10.69 13.51 19.47
N LYS A 188 10.35 12.52 18.64
CA LYS A 188 11.15 12.09 17.49
C LYS A 188 11.33 13.22 16.48
N THR A 189 10.27 13.99 16.21
CA THR A 189 10.32 15.14 15.29
C THR A 189 11.21 16.26 15.84
N THR A 190 11.11 16.58 17.13
CA THR A 190 11.98 17.58 17.78
C THR A 190 13.43 17.12 17.81
N ASP A 191 13.68 15.86 18.15
CA ASP A 191 15.01 15.26 18.13
C ASP A 191 15.59 15.20 16.71
N GLU A 192 14.77 14.88 15.70
CA GLU A 192 15.17 14.89 14.28
C GLU A 192 15.59 16.28 13.80
N ILE A 193 14.84 17.33 14.18
CA ILE A 193 15.19 18.73 13.85
C ILE A 193 16.48 19.15 14.58
N LEU A 194 16.62 18.78 15.85
CA LEU A 194 17.81 19.08 16.64
C LEU A 194 19.04 18.36 16.08
N LEU A 195 18.94 17.05 15.82
CA LEU A 195 19.99 16.26 15.18
C LEU A 195 20.29 16.80 13.79
N GLY A 196 19.28 17.13 13.00
CA GLY A 196 19.47 17.69 11.66
C GLY A 196 20.20 19.03 11.63
N SER A 197 20.15 19.81 12.72
CA SER A 197 20.86 21.10 12.84
C SER A 197 22.22 21.00 13.55
N THR A 198 22.43 19.99 14.40
CA THR A 198 23.65 19.84 15.22
C THR A 198 24.59 18.72 14.75
N GLN A 199 24.05 17.71 14.06
CA GLN A 199 24.77 16.54 13.58
C GLN A 199 24.86 16.58 12.05
N LYS A 200 26.04 16.89 11.53
CA LYS A 200 26.29 16.81 10.08
C LYS A 200 26.80 15.42 9.73
N ASP A 201 26.15 14.79 8.76
CA ASP A 201 26.65 13.55 8.18
C ASP A 201 27.83 13.88 7.25
N VAL A 202 28.99 13.28 7.52
CA VAL A 202 30.18 13.45 6.69
C VAL A 202 30.27 12.37 5.60
N ASP A 203 29.36 11.40 5.61
CA ASP A 203 29.25 10.39 4.57
C ASP A 203 28.47 10.94 3.36
N ASP A 204 29.18 11.09 2.24
CA ASP A 204 28.64 11.61 0.98
C ASP A 204 27.43 10.84 0.45
N PHE A 205 27.34 9.53 0.69
CA PHE A 205 26.22 8.73 0.21
C PHE A 205 24.96 9.05 1.01
N PHE A 206 25.07 9.05 2.35
CA PHE A 206 23.92 9.28 3.22
C PHE A 206 23.42 10.72 3.18
N ASP A 207 24.31 11.71 3.02
CA ASP A 207 23.90 13.10 2.83
C ASP A 207 23.10 13.28 1.52
N LYS A 208 23.60 12.72 0.40
CA LYS A 208 22.89 12.75 -0.89
C LYS A 208 21.55 12.03 -0.82
N GLU A 209 21.51 10.85 -0.22
CA GLU A 209 20.28 10.05 -0.12
C GLU A 209 19.25 10.73 0.80
N LYS A 210 19.69 11.37 1.89
CA LYS A 210 18.82 12.18 2.75
C LYS A 210 18.17 13.31 1.99
N ASN A 211 18.96 14.12 1.29
CA ASN A 211 18.45 15.26 0.52
C ASN A 211 17.48 14.78 -0.57
N PHE A 212 17.86 13.74 -1.32
CA PHE A 212 16.99 13.12 -2.31
C PHE A 212 15.67 12.62 -1.70
N LEU A 213 15.69 11.89 -0.58
CA LEU A 213 14.48 11.34 0.03
C LEU A 213 13.57 12.43 0.61
N LEU A 214 14.12 13.54 1.12
CA LEU A 214 13.32 14.67 1.59
C LEU A 214 12.56 15.32 0.43
N ASP A 215 13.26 15.64 -0.66
CA ASP A 215 12.65 16.24 -1.85
C ASP A 215 11.66 15.29 -2.50
N TYR A 216 12.07 14.03 -2.71
CA TYR A 216 11.24 12.99 -3.29
C TYR A 216 9.97 12.76 -2.46
N HIS A 217 10.06 12.69 -1.13
CA HIS A 217 8.89 12.52 -0.26
C HIS A 217 7.92 13.70 -0.39
N SER A 218 8.42 14.93 -0.46
CA SER A 218 7.58 16.12 -0.64
C SER A 218 6.83 16.06 -1.97
N LEU A 219 7.56 15.82 -3.07
CA LEU A 219 6.97 15.69 -4.40
C LEU A 219 5.93 14.56 -4.46
N LEU A 220 6.21 13.45 -3.79
CA LEU A 220 5.31 12.31 -3.76
C LEU A 220 4.02 12.60 -2.98
N LYS A 221 4.10 13.33 -1.85
CA LYS A 221 2.91 13.80 -1.12
C LYS A 221 2.07 14.75 -1.97
N ASP A 222 2.70 15.69 -2.67
CA ASP A 222 2.00 16.62 -3.54
C ASP A 222 1.34 15.91 -4.73
N ALA A 223 2.04 14.94 -5.34
CA ALA A 223 1.50 14.11 -6.40
C ALA A 223 0.32 13.27 -5.91
N THR A 224 0.40 12.68 -4.72
CA THR A 224 -0.70 11.93 -4.09
C THR A 224 -1.92 12.81 -3.93
N LEU A 225 -1.76 14.02 -3.36
CA LEU A 225 -2.86 14.97 -3.18
C LEU A 225 -3.52 15.36 -4.53
N ARG A 226 -2.72 15.53 -5.58
CA ARG A 226 -3.22 15.86 -6.92
C ARG A 226 -3.99 14.68 -7.54
N ALA A 227 -3.48 13.46 -7.40
CA ALA A 227 -4.15 12.24 -7.87
C ALA A 227 -5.48 12.00 -7.12
N ASP A 228 -5.52 12.24 -5.81
CA ASP A 228 -6.75 12.17 -5.02
C ASP A 228 -7.79 13.20 -5.46
N LYS A 229 -7.35 14.42 -5.81
CA LYS A 229 -8.24 15.45 -6.37
C LYS A 229 -8.76 15.08 -7.76
N MET A 230 -7.92 14.51 -8.61
CA MET A 230 -8.29 14.03 -9.95
C MET A 230 -9.34 12.93 -9.88
N THR A 231 -9.09 11.89 -9.09
CA THR A 231 -10.05 10.78 -8.89
C THR A 231 -11.38 11.27 -8.31
N LYS A 232 -11.35 12.25 -7.39
CA LYS A 232 -12.57 12.91 -6.90
C LYS A 232 -13.28 13.70 -8.00
N ALA A 233 -12.56 14.45 -8.82
CA ALA A 233 -13.16 15.20 -9.93
C ALA A 233 -13.89 14.27 -10.92
N HIS A 234 -13.32 13.10 -11.24
CA HIS A 234 -14.01 12.09 -12.06
C HIS A 234 -15.30 11.60 -11.40
N LYS A 235 -15.32 11.35 -10.09
CA LYS A 235 -16.56 11.01 -9.36
C LYS A 235 -17.58 12.14 -9.42
N ASP A 236 -17.13 13.37 -9.19
CA ASP A 236 -18.00 14.53 -9.27
C ASP A 236 -18.60 14.65 -10.68
N VAL A 237 -17.82 14.44 -11.76
CA VAL A 237 -18.32 14.44 -13.14
C VAL A 237 -19.36 13.33 -13.35
N ALA A 238 -19.11 12.11 -12.87
CA ALA A 238 -20.06 11.00 -12.94
C ALA A 238 -21.38 11.33 -12.20
N ASP A 239 -21.30 12.00 -11.04
CA ASP A 239 -22.46 12.48 -10.28
C ASP A 239 -23.24 13.58 -11.02
N HIS A 240 -22.57 14.39 -11.85
CA HIS A 240 -23.27 15.34 -12.72
C HIS A 240 -23.93 14.62 -13.91
N PHE A 241 -23.28 13.61 -14.49
CA PHE A 241 -23.88 12.82 -15.58
C PHE A 241 -25.18 12.13 -15.16
N ILE A 242 -25.27 11.55 -13.95
CA ILE A 242 -26.54 10.98 -13.49
C ILE A 242 -27.62 12.06 -13.34
N LYS A 243 -27.29 13.23 -12.76
CA LYS A 243 -28.26 14.32 -12.59
C LYS A 243 -28.79 14.82 -13.93
N ILE A 244 -27.92 14.99 -14.92
CA ILE A 244 -28.30 15.38 -16.28
C ILE A 244 -29.21 14.31 -16.89
N SER A 245 -28.84 13.03 -16.76
CA SER A 245 -29.66 11.91 -17.24
C SER A 245 -31.06 11.92 -16.64
N SER A 246 -31.17 12.08 -15.31
CA SER A 246 -32.46 12.17 -14.60
C SER A 246 -33.30 13.36 -15.08
N CYS A 247 -32.71 14.56 -15.19
CA CYS A 247 -33.43 15.74 -15.69
C CYS A 247 -33.95 15.54 -17.13
N LEU A 248 -33.16 14.88 -17.99
CA LEU A 248 -33.58 14.57 -19.36
C LEU A 248 -34.74 13.57 -19.40
N LEU A 249 -34.76 12.58 -18.50
CA LEU A 249 -35.89 11.66 -18.37
C LEU A 249 -37.14 12.37 -17.85
N GLU A 250 -37.03 13.24 -16.86
CA GLU A 250 -38.15 14.05 -16.38
C GLU A 250 -38.73 14.92 -17.50
N MET A 251 -37.88 15.59 -18.28
CA MET A 251 -38.30 16.34 -19.46
C MET A 251 -39.01 15.46 -20.50
N ALA A 252 -38.51 14.24 -20.74
CA ALA A 252 -39.14 13.30 -21.66
C ALA A 252 -40.56 12.92 -21.21
N THR A 253 -40.82 12.80 -19.91
CA THR A 253 -42.17 12.50 -19.39
C THR A 253 -43.15 13.67 -19.50
N ALA A 254 -42.66 14.90 -19.65
CA ALA A 254 -43.49 16.10 -19.72
C ALA A 254 -43.94 16.46 -21.14
N ASP A 255 -43.30 15.91 -22.18
CA ASP A 255 -43.53 16.27 -23.58
C ASP A 255 -43.94 15.03 -24.40
N THR A 256 -44.97 15.14 -25.24
CA THR A 256 -45.52 14.01 -25.99
C THR A 256 -45.17 14.14 -27.48
N ASN A 257 -43.90 13.94 -27.90
CA ASN A 257 -43.46 14.00 -29.31
C ASN A 257 -41.97 13.61 -29.54
N GLN A 258 -41.37 13.99 -30.68
CA GLN A 258 -39.95 13.72 -31.03
C GLN A 258 -38.93 14.14 -29.95
N LEU A 259 -39.27 15.12 -29.11
CA LEU A 259 -38.42 15.54 -28.00
C LEU A 259 -38.28 14.46 -26.92
N GLU A 260 -39.33 13.67 -26.66
CA GLU A 260 -39.29 12.52 -25.75
C GLU A 260 -38.22 11.51 -26.19
N ARG A 261 -38.24 11.13 -27.48
CA ARG A 261 -37.27 10.16 -28.03
C ARG A 261 -35.85 10.66 -27.95
N PHE A 262 -35.63 11.94 -28.26
CA PHE A 262 -34.31 12.56 -28.18
C PHE A 262 -33.82 12.63 -26.72
N ALA A 263 -34.67 13.13 -25.81
CA ALA A 263 -34.33 13.28 -24.40
C ALA A 263 -34.03 11.94 -23.74
N THR A 264 -34.81 10.90 -24.01
CA THR A 264 -34.54 9.53 -23.52
C THR A 264 -33.23 8.97 -24.07
N LYS A 265 -32.95 9.14 -25.38
CA LYS A 265 -31.68 8.70 -25.99
C LYS A 265 -30.48 9.45 -25.40
N ALA A 266 -30.62 10.76 -25.16
CA ALA A 266 -29.58 11.58 -24.54
C ALA A 266 -29.36 11.18 -23.07
N ALA A 267 -30.42 10.92 -22.32
CA ALA A 267 -30.35 10.42 -20.95
C ALA A 267 -29.58 9.09 -20.86
N ASP A 268 -29.86 8.15 -21.76
CA ASP A 268 -29.15 6.87 -21.86
C ASP A 268 -27.65 7.04 -22.12
N ILE A 269 -27.27 8.04 -22.92
CA ILE A 269 -25.87 8.34 -23.22
C ILE A 269 -25.17 8.88 -21.99
N PHE A 270 -25.79 9.79 -21.24
CA PHE A 270 -25.24 10.29 -19.97
C PHE A 270 -25.12 9.17 -18.93
N GLU A 271 -26.07 8.24 -18.86
CA GLU A 271 -25.98 7.07 -17.97
C GLU A 271 -24.83 6.13 -18.36
N LYS A 272 -24.56 5.96 -19.66
CA LYS A 272 -23.40 5.20 -20.15
C LYS A 272 -22.09 5.95 -19.87
N ALA A 273 -22.04 7.26 -20.10
CA ALA A 273 -20.89 8.11 -19.79
C ALA A 273 -20.55 8.09 -18.30
N ARG A 274 -21.56 8.17 -17.42
CA ARG A 274 -21.42 7.99 -15.96
C ARG A 274 -20.66 6.72 -15.61
N LYS A 275 -21.05 5.58 -16.19
CA LYS A 275 -20.42 4.28 -15.89
C LYS A 275 -18.95 4.24 -16.32
N ILE A 276 -18.62 4.86 -17.46
CA ILE A 276 -17.24 4.96 -17.95
C ILE A 276 -16.44 5.87 -17.04
N GLU A 277 -16.97 7.04 -16.69
CA GLU A 277 -16.32 8.01 -15.81
C GLU A 277 -16.04 7.45 -14.41
N ASN A 278 -17.02 6.75 -13.82
CA ASN A 278 -16.83 6.03 -12.56
C ASN A 278 -15.73 4.96 -12.66
N ARG A 279 -15.63 4.29 -13.81
CA ARG A 279 -14.59 3.30 -14.05
C ARG A 279 -13.21 3.95 -14.20
N VAL A 280 -13.10 5.07 -14.92
CA VAL A 280 -11.88 5.89 -14.99
C VAL A 280 -11.42 6.24 -13.58
N SER A 281 -12.29 6.84 -12.78
CA SER A 281 -11.99 7.20 -11.38
C SER A 281 -11.45 6.01 -10.56
N THR A 282 -12.11 4.85 -10.66
CA THR A 282 -11.75 3.66 -9.88
C THR A 282 -10.43 3.05 -10.33
N ASP A 283 -10.22 2.93 -11.64
CA ASP A 283 -9.01 2.37 -12.24
C ASP A 283 -7.79 3.27 -11.97
N GLU A 284 -7.96 4.59 -12.05
CA GLU A 284 -6.94 5.58 -11.71
C GLU A 284 -6.62 5.63 -10.21
N ASP A 285 -7.63 5.55 -9.34
CA ASP A 285 -7.41 5.46 -7.89
C ASP A 285 -6.57 4.23 -7.53
N LEU A 286 -6.88 3.09 -8.17
CA LEU A 286 -6.19 1.82 -7.95
C LEU A 286 -4.75 1.82 -8.48
N LYS A 287 -4.49 2.36 -9.68
CA LYS A 287 -3.16 2.28 -10.30
C LYS A 287 -2.25 3.44 -9.97
N LEU A 288 -2.81 4.65 -9.79
CA LEU A 288 -2.03 5.84 -9.50
C LEU A 288 -2.08 6.19 -8.01
N SER A 289 -3.25 6.58 -7.50
CA SER A 289 -3.38 7.14 -6.16
C SER A 289 -2.94 6.16 -5.07
N ASP A 290 -3.32 4.87 -5.17
CA ASP A 290 -2.87 3.84 -4.24
C ASP A 290 -1.37 3.59 -4.26
N THR A 291 -0.79 3.54 -5.46
CA THR A 291 0.66 3.39 -5.64
C THR A 291 1.40 4.55 -4.98
N LEU A 292 0.93 5.78 -5.21
CA LEU A 292 1.53 6.98 -4.61
C LEU A 292 1.37 6.97 -3.07
N ARG A 293 0.18 6.69 -2.54
CA ARG A 293 -0.08 6.57 -1.10
C ARG A 293 0.83 5.53 -0.45
N TYR A 294 1.00 4.37 -1.08
CA TYR A 294 1.90 3.34 -0.58
C TYR A 294 3.34 3.85 -0.52
N TYR A 295 3.85 4.46 -1.59
CA TYR A 295 5.23 4.95 -1.63
C TYR A 295 5.47 6.18 -0.75
N VAL A 296 4.47 7.00 -0.44
CA VAL A 296 4.59 8.04 0.60
C VAL A 296 4.98 7.39 1.92
N ARG A 297 4.30 6.30 2.29
CA ARG A 297 4.53 5.57 3.54
C ARG A 297 5.84 4.80 3.52
N ASP A 298 6.18 4.14 2.41
CA ASP A 298 7.44 3.42 2.25
C ASP A 298 8.65 4.39 2.28
N THR A 299 8.49 5.58 1.70
CA THR A 299 9.49 6.66 1.79
C THR A 299 9.61 7.19 3.23
N THR A 300 8.51 7.27 3.99
CA THR A 300 8.59 7.57 5.44
C THR A 300 9.40 6.51 6.19
N ALA A 301 9.25 5.23 5.87
CA ALA A 301 10.06 4.16 6.47
C ALA A 301 11.55 4.31 6.12
N ALA A 302 11.88 4.67 4.87
CA ALA A 302 13.26 4.97 4.46
C ALA A 302 13.84 6.18 5.20
N LYS A 303 13.06 7.25 5.40
CA LYS A 303 13.48 8.38 6.25
C LYS A 303 13.71 7.96 7.70
N ASN A 304 12.85 7.10 8.26
CA ASN A 304 13.02 6.58 9.61
C ASN A 304 14.31 5.79 9.78
N LEU A 305 14.75 5.04 8.76
CA LEU A 305 16.08 4.40 8.73
C LEU A 305 17.21 5.45 8.80
N LEU A 306 17.16 6.48 7.95
CA LEU A 306 18.19 7.55 7.97
C LEU A 306 18.26 8.26 9.33
N TYR A 307 17.11 8.53 9.95
CA TYR A 307 17.06 9.11 11.28
C TYR A 307 17.67 8.19 12.34
N ARG A 308 17.33 6.90 12.35
CA ARG A 308 17.92 5.90 13.28
C ARG A 308 19.44 5.80 13.10
N ARG A 309 19.93 5.85 11.86
CA ARG A 309 21.37 5.90 11.58
C ARG A 309 22.03 7.17 12.10
N LEU A 310 21.43 8.34 11.85
CA LEU A 310 21.94 9.62 12.34
C LEU A 310 22.01 9.66 13.87
N ARG A 311 21.05 9.01 14.55
CA ARG A 311 21.08 8.84 16.00
C ARG A 311 22.28 8.00 16.45
N CYS A 312 22.56 6.88 15.78
CA CYS A 312 23.74 6.05 16.08
C CYS A 312 25.05 6.83 15.89
N LEU A 313 25.13 7.71 14.88
CA LEU A 313 26.27 8.61 14.69
C LEU A 313 26.44 9.57 15.88
N ALA A 314 25.35 10.22 16.30
CA ALA A 314 25.39 11.14 17.43
C ALA A 314 25.79 10.44 18.74
N ASP A 315 25.27 9.23 18.98
CA ASP A 315 25.62 8.41 20.14
C ASP A 315 27.10 8.00 20.11
N TYR A 316 27.61 7.61 18.92
CA TYR A 316 29.02 7.29 18.71
C TYR A 316 29.94 8.48 19.00
N GLU A 317 29.63 9.66 18.48
CA GLU A 317 30.42 10.87 18.76
C GLU A 317 30.34 11.31 20.23
N ALA A 318 29.18 11.12 20.87
CA ALA A 318 29.03 11.38 22.29
C ALA A 318 29.90 10.45 23.13
N ALA A 319 29.95 9.16 22.78
CA ALA A 319 30.83 8.17 23.40
C ALA A 319 32.31 8.51 23.16
N ASN A 320 32.67 8.95 21.96
CA ASN A 320 34.03 9.41 21.65
C ASN A 320 34.44 10.61 22.52
N ARG A 321 33.58 11.64 22.64
CA ARG A 321 33.82 12.77 23.55
C ARG A 321 33.90 12.35 25.02
N ALA A 322 33.14 11.35 25.44
CA ALA A 322 33.19 10.83 26.80
C ALA A 322 34.51 10.10 27.09
N LEU A 323 34.99 9.31 26.13
CA LEU A 323 36.30 8.65 26.19
C LEU A 323 37.44 9.66 26.33
N GLU A 324 37.45 10.72 25.52
CA GLU A 324 38.49 11.76 25.62
C GLU A 324 38.49 12.45 26.99
N ARG A 325 37.30 12.68 27.59
CA ARG A 325 37.20 13.20 28.96
C ARG A 325 37.69 12.21 30.01
N ALA A 326 37.42 10.91 29.84
CA ALA A 326 37.88 9.85 30.74
C ALA A 326 39.41 9.75 30.71
N ARG A 327 40.01 9.78 29.52
CA ARG A 327 41.46 9.81 29.29
C ARG A 327 42.11 11.04 29.94
N ALA A 328 41.55 12.23 29.72
CA ALA A 328 42.06 13.47 30.31
C ALA A 328 42.03 13.47 31.85
N LYS A 329 41.06 12.78 32.47
CA LYS A 329 40.94 12.64 33.93
C LYS A 329 41.63 11.39 34.49
N ASN A 330 42.19 10.54 33.63
CA ASN A 330 42.73 9.22 33.93
C ASN A 330 41.82 8.37 34.83
N LYS A 331 40.50 8.43 34.57
CA LYS A 331 39.46 7.79 35.36
C LYS A 331 38.44 7.10 34.45
N ASP A 332 38.06 5.87 34.79
CA ASP A 332 37.04 5.08 34.09
C ASP A 332 37.32 4.86 32.58
N VAL A 333 38.60 4.90 32.19
CA VAL A 333 39.02 4.85 30.77
C VAL A 333 38.54 3.57 30.08
N HIS A 334 38.78 2.40 30.68
CA HIS A 334 38.37 1.12 30.09
C HIS A 334 36.85 1.03 29.84
N ALA A 335 36.03 1.54 30.76
CA ALA A 335 34.58 1.54 30.59
C ALA A 335 34.15 2.46 29.44
N ALA A 336 34.77 3.64 29.33
CA ALA A 336 34.50 4.57 28.24
C ALA A 336 34.99 4.04 26.87
N GLU A 337 36.11 3.32 26.84
CA GLU A 337 36.62 2.64 25.62
C GLU A 337 35.65 1.56 25.16
N TRP A 338 35.16 0.74 26.08
CA TRP A 338 34.16 -0.29 25.76
C TRP A 338 32.87 0.33 25.20
N SER A 339 32.34 1.37 25.84
CA SER A 339 31.12 2.06 25.36
C SER A 339 31.32 2.71 23.99
N GLN A 340 32.48 3.32 23.74
CA GLN A 340 32.80 3.89 22.43
C GLN A 340 32.90 2.80 21.35
N HIS A 341 33.52 1.67 21.68
CA HIS A 341 33.65 0.54 20.75
C HIS A 341 32.27 -0.01 20.35
N GLN A 342 31.37 -0.25 21.32
CA GLN A 342 30.00 -0.72 21.04
C GLN A 342 29.20 0.27 20.19
N ALA A 343 29.32 1.57 20.47
CA ALA A 343 28.63 2.60 19.68
C ALA A 343 29.18 2.67 18.24
N CYS A 344 30.49 2.49 18.06
CA CYS A 344 31.14 2.42 16.75
C CYS A 344 30.61 1.23 15.94
N GLU A 345 30.67 0.02 16.51
CA GLU A 345 30.23 -1.22 15.86
C GLU A 345 28.75 -1.12 15.44
N LYS A 346 27.88 -0.60 16.33
CA LYS A 346 26.46 -0.38 16.03
C LYS A 346 26.28 0.61 14.87
N PHE A 347 27.02 1.72 14.85
CA PHE A 347 26.96 2.71 13.77
C PHE A 347 27.45 2.16 12.43
N GLU A 348 28.54 1.39 12.43
CA GLU A 348 29.10 0.77 11.23
C GLU A 348 28.14 -0.28 10.65
N GLN A 349 27.60 -1.17 11.49
CA GLN A 349 26.61 -2.17 11.07
C GLN A 349 25.35 -1.51 10.49
N MET A 350 24.84 -0.48 11.17
CA MET A 350 23.70 0.33 10.73
C MET A 350 23.96 0.99 9.38
N SER A 351 25.17 1.51 9.17
CA SER A 351 25.58 2.14 7.91
C SER A 351 25.68 1.12 6.78
N ALA A 352 26.28 -0.05 7.03
CA ALA A 352 26.39 -1.10 6.03
C ALA A 352 25.00 -1.57 5.56
N LYS A 353 24.11 -1.89 6.52
CA LYS A 353 22.74 -2.33 6.21
C LYS A 353 21.87 -1.24 5.63
N GLY A 354 21.96 -0.02 6.15
CA GLY A 354 21.20 1.10 5.63
C GLY A 354 21.52 1.40 4.16
N LYS A 355 22.79 1.26 3.76
CA LYS A 355 23.22 1.45 2.36
C LYS A 355 22.66 0.40 1.41
N GLU A 356 22.69 -0.88 1.81
CA GLU A 356 22.07 -2.00 1.09
C GLU A 356 20.57 -1.74 0.89
N GLU A 357 19.86 -1.43 1.98
CA GLU A 357 18.42 -1.20 1.99
C GLU A 357 17.96 0.00 1.15
N LEU A 358 18.68 1.11 1.20
CA LEU A 358 18.38 2.31 0.40
C LEU A 358 18.58 2.03 -1.10
N THR A 359 19.59 1.22 -1.45
CA THR A 359 19.84 0.79 -2.82
C THR A 359 18.70 -0.09 -3.34
N ASP A 360 18.29 -1.08 -2.55
CA ASP A 360 17.19 -1.98 -2.90
C ASP A 360 15.85 -1.26 -2.96
N PHE A 361 15.61 -0.32 -2.03
CA PHE A 361 14.44 0.55 -2.06
C PHE A 361 14.33 1.32 -3.37
N LYS A 362 15.44 1.90 -3.85
CA LYS A 362 15.47 2.61 -5.14
C LYS A 362 15.08 1.68 -6.29
N VAL A 363 15.65 0.48 -6.37
CA VAL A 363 15.34 -0.51 -7.43
C VAL A 363 13.88 -0.92 -7.39
N ARG A 364 13.37 -1.36 -6.23
CA ARG A 364 11.98 -1.80 -6.06
C ARG A 364 10.98 -0.70 -6.42
N ARG A 365 11.22 0.53 -5.93
CA ARG A 365 10.35 1.68 -6.17
C ARG A 365 10.26 2.04 -7.64
N VAL A 366 11.40 2.11 -8.34
CA VAL A 366 11.41 2.45 -9.78
C VAL A 366 10.68 1.39 -10.59
N ALA A 367 10.91 0.11 -10.30
CA ALA A 367 10.23 -0.99 -10.99
C ALA A 367 8.71 -0.94 -10.79
N ALA A 368 8.24 -0.75 -9.56
CA ALA A 368 6.82 -0.73 -9.25
C ALA A 368 6.10 0.50 -9.82
N ILE A 369 6.68 1.69 -9.71
CA ILE A 369 6.09 2.91 -10.27
C ILE A 369 6.01 2.80 -11.80
N LYS A 370 7.08 2.33 -12.46
CA LYS A 370 7.08 2.09 -13.91
C LYS A 370 5.97 1.13 -14.31
N LYS A 371 5.84 -0.01 -13.62
CA LYS A 371 4.78 -0.99 -13.89
C LYS A 371 3.40 -0.36 -13.80
N ASN A 372 3.11 0.35 -12.70
CA ASN A 372 1.79 0.96 -12.50
C ASN A 372 1.47 2.08 -13.51
N LEU A 373 2.46 2.87 -13.93
CA LEU A 373 2.25 3.90 -14.95
C LEU A 373 1.95 3.30 -16.34
N VAL A 374 2.59 2.17 -16.68
CA VAL A 374 2.27 1.45 -17.92
C VAL A 374 0.84 0.90 -17.86
N GLU A 375 0.48 0.23 -16.77
CA GLU A 375 -0.87 -0.30 -16.57
C GLU A 375 -1.94 0.80 -16.57
N LEU A 376 -1.64 1.97 -15.99
CA LEU A 376 -2.50 3.15 -16.03
C LEU A 376 -2.74 3.62 -17.46
N CYS A 377 -1.67 3.81 -18.24
CA CYS A 377 -1.79 4.25 -19.64
C CYS A 377 -2.60 3.27 -20.48
N GLU A 378 -2.42 1.96 -20.27
CA GLU A 378 -3.24 0.94 -20.93
C GLU A 378 -4.73 1.04 -20.56
N LEU A 379 -5.05 1.40 -19.32
CA LEU A 379 -6.43 1.61 -18.86
C LEU A 379 -7.02 2.88 -19.47
N GLU A 380 -6.29 4.00 -19.47
CA GLU A 380 -6.70 5.26 -20.09
C GLU A 380 -7.03 5.07 -21.59
N LEU A 381 -6.19 4.33 -22.31
CA LEU A 381 -6.44 3.98 -23.72
C LEU A 381 -7.71 3.13 -23.87
N LYS A 382 -7.96 2.18 -22.98
CA LYS A 382 -9.19 1.38 -22.99
C LYS A 382 -10.42 2.25 -22.72
N HIS A 383 -10.36 3.17 -21.76
CA HIS A 383 -11.47 4.08 -21.46
C HIS A 383 -11.77 5.02 -22.64
N ALA A 384 -10.74 5.61 -23.26
CA ALA A 384 -10.89 6.48 -24.42
C ALA A 384 -11.53 5.75 -25.61
N ASN A 385 -11.11 4.51 -25.88
CA ASN A 385 -11.69 3.69 -26.95
C ASN A 385 -13.18 3.36 -26.71
N VAL A 386 -13.56 3.15 -25.45
CA VAL A 386 -14.97 2.91 -25.08
C VAL A 386 -15.79 4.20 -25.16
N MET A 387 -15.21 5.36 -24.85
CA MET A 387 -15.93 6.65 -24.88
C MET A 387 -16.17 7.18 -26.31
N THR A 388 -15.23 6.98 -27.23
CA THR A 388 -15.26 7.55 -28.60
C THR A 388 -16.57 7.30 -29.39
N PRO A 389 -17.19 6.10 -29.36
CA PRO A 389 -18.43 5.83 -30.10
C PRO A 389 -19.67 6.61 -29.63
N PHE A 390 -19.65 7.23 -28.44
CA PHE A 390 -20.82 7.94 -27.91
C PHE A 390 -21.04 9.33 -28.53
N PHE A 391 -19.98 10.03 -28.92
CA PHE A 391 -20.05 11.39 -29.47
C PHE A 391 -20.78 11.50 -30.83
N PRO A 392 -20.58 10.58 -31.81
CA PRO A 392 -21.31 10.65 -33.09
C PRO A 392 -22.79 10.28 -32.97
N THR A 393 -23.16 9.48 -31.96
CA THR A 393 -24.51 8.90 -31.81
C THR A 393 -25.54 9.92 -31.32
N VAL A 394 -25.10 11.08 -30.78
CA VAL A 394 -25.97 12.20 -30.35
C VAL A 394 -26.34 13.11 -31.52
N LEU A 395 -25.46 13.25 -32.50
CA LEU A 395 -25.59 14.20 -33.62
C LEU A 395 -26.33 13.61 -34.84
N THR A 396 -26.78 12.37 -34.73
CA THR A 396 -27.58 11.63 -35.72
C THR A 396 -28.81 11.02 -35.06
#